data_AF-A0A963ENJ9-F1
#
_entry.id   AF-A0A963ENJ9-F1
#
_cell.length_a   1.000
_cell.length_b   1.000
_cell.length_c   1.000
_cell.angle_alpha   90.00
_cell.angle_beta   90.00
_cell.angle_gamma   90.00
#
_symmetry.space_group_name_H-M   'P 1'
#
loop_
_entity.id
_entity.type
_entity.pdbx_description
1 polymer ?
#
loop_
_entity_poly.entity_id
_entity_poly.type
_entity_poly.pdbx_seq_one_letter_code
_entity_poly.pdbx_strand_id
1 'polypeptide(L)'
;MTAIHEALKNITLGSPQLFENLHIIPLLAPAAGKADYLTLDEAQARGLATVTEVSESGSVPTLLLDNAADTALFLLDGEELVGAKQNRILNLSLLVPARTSLHIPVSCVEQGRWSRRTRDFSSSDRTLFSKGRARKAARVSENLRTSGARDSDQSEVWDDIALKMS
;
A
#
# COMPACT_ATOMS: atom_id res chain seq x y z
N MET A 1 25.17 6.58 -0.18
CA MET A 1 24.69 5.87 -1.39
C MET A 1 25.39 4.49 -1.56
N THR A 2 25.73 3.80 -0.46
CA THR A 2 26.55 2.58 -0.45
C THR A 2 25.72 1.29 -0.32
N ALA A 3 24.60 1.32 0.42
CA ALA A 3 23.79 0.13 0.67
C ALA A 3 23.20 -0.51 -0.60
N ILE A 4 22.68 0.30 -1.53
CA ILE A 4 22.14 -0.20 -2.81
C ILE A 4 23.26 -0.85 -3.63
N HIS A 5 24.44 -0.23 -3.70
CA HIS A 5 25.56 -0.76 -4.45
C HIS A 5 26.06 -2.11 -3.88
N GLU A 6 26.18 -2.21 -2.55
CA GLU A 6 26.56 -3.45 -1.88
C GLU A 6 25.50 -4.56 -2.04
N ALA A 7 24.21 -4.21 -2.00
CA ALA A 7 23.14 -5.15 -2.27
C ALA A 7 23.23 -5.69 -3.71
N LEU A 8 23.39 -4.81 -4.70
CA LEU A 8 23.45 -5.19 -6.12
C LEU A 8 24.71 -5.99 -6.46
N LYS A 9 25.86 -5.75 -5.80
CA LYS A 9 27.11 -6.51 -6.03
C LYS A 9 26.94 -8.01 -5.82
N ASN A 10 26.08 -8.39 -4.89
CA ASN A 10 25.88 -9.78 -4.51
C ASN A 10 24.70 -10.41 -5.26
N ILE A 11 24.03 -9.68 -6.15
CA ILE A 11 22.92 -10.23 -6.94
C ILE A 11 23.45 -10.85 -8.22
N THR A 12 22.99 -12.06 -8.52
CA THR A 12 23.19 -12.73 -9.81
C THR A 12 21.87 -12.86 -10.56
N LEU A 13 21.94 -12.88 -11.88
CA LEU A 13 20.78 -13.15 -12.71
C LEU A 13 20.56 -14.65 -12.81
N GLY A 14 19.35 -15.11 -12.49
CA GLY A 14 18.92 -16.47 -12.74
C GLY A 14 18.61 -16.73 -14.21
N SER A 15 18.37 -17.99 -14.55
CA SER A 15 17.90 -18.35 -15.89
C SER A 15 16.54 -17.72 -16.19
N PRO A 16 16.33 -17.12 -17.38
CA PRO A 16 15.05 -16.58 -17.78
C PRO A 16 13.94 -17.64 -17.70
N GLN A 17 12.82 -17.28 -17.08
CA GLN A 17 11.59 -18.05 -17.04
C GLN A 17 10.64 -17.44 -18.07
N LEU A 18 10.15 -18.25 -19.01
CA LEU A 18 9.30 -17.81 -20.10
C LEU A 18 7.93 -18.49 -19.98
N PHE A 19 6.86 -17.72 -20.11
CA PHE A 19 5.51 -18.23 -20.28
C PHE A 19 4.71 -17.27 -21.17
N GLU A 20 4.29 -17.74 -22.34
CA GLU A 20 3.59 -16.91 -23.35
C GLU A 20 4.32 -15.57 -23.62
N ASN A 21 3.69 -14.44 -23.28
CA ASN A 21 4.23 -13.10 -23.43
C ASN A 21 4.93 -12.56 -22.16
N LEU A 22 5.20 -13.41 -21.17
CA LEU A 22 5.85 -13.07 -19.89
C LEU A 22 7.26 -13.65 -19.83
N HIS A 23 8.26 -12.77 -19.74
CA HIS A 23 9.64 -13.13 -19.45
C HIS A 23 10.03 -12.60 -18.07
N ILE A 24 10.50 -13.48 -17.20
CA ILE A 24 10.99 -13.15 -15.86
C ILE A 24 12.45 -13.55 -15.77
N ILE A 25 13.32 -12.61 -15.38
CA ILE A 25 14.72 -12.90 -15.05
C ILE A 25 14.85 -12.75 -13.52
N PRO A 26 15.01 -13.85 -12.77
CA PRO A 26 15.13 -13.77 -11.32
C PRO A 26 16.40 -13.02 -10.91
N LEU A 27 16.27 -12.16 -9.90
CA LEU A 27 17.42 -11.60 -9.18
C LEU A 27 17.69 -12.49 -7.97
N LEU A 28 18.81 -13.22 -7.98
CA LEU A 28 19.18 -14.18 -6.95
C LEU A 28 20.24 -13.57 -6.03
N ALA A 29 20.07 -13.71 -4.72
CA ALA A 29 21.06 -13.33 -3.72
C ALA A 29 21.57 -14.58 -2.98
N PRO A 30 22.84 -14.62 -2.54
CA PRO A 30 23.44 -15.76 -1.82
C PRO A 30 22.68 -16.17 -0.56
N ALA A 31 22.00 -15.21 0.07
CA ALA A 31 21.11 -15.42 1.19
C ALA A 31 19.90 -14.50 1.06
N ALA A 32 18.74 -14.99 1.48
CA ALA A 32 17.60 -14.13 1.74
C ALA A 32 17.97 -13.19 2.91
N GLY A 33 18.01 -11.89 2.65
CA GLY A 33 18.10 -10.91 3.73
C GLY A 33 16.90 -11.07 4.67
N LYS A 34 17.09 -10.88 5.97
CA LYS A 34 15.95 -10.79 6.89
C LYS A 34 15.28 -9.43 6.67
N ALA A 35 13.98 -9.43 6.39
CA ALA A 35 13.20 -8.21 6.40
C ALA A 35 13.21 -7.64 7.83
N ASP A 36 13.78 -6.45 8.00
CA ASP A 36 13.78 -5.74 9.29
C ASP A 36 12.56 -4.81 9.40
N TYR A 37 11.39 -5.39 9.11
CA TYR A 37 10.09 -4.75 9.20
C TYR A 37 9.00 -5.81 9.34
N LEU A 38 7.82 -5.41 9.82
CA LEU A 38 6.59 -6.20 9.73
C LEU A 38 5.73 -5.68 8.58
N THR A 39 4.91 -6.52 7.96
CA THR A 39 3.82 -6.02 7.12
C THR A 39 2.72 -5.40 7.99
N LEU A 40 1.85 -4.59 7.39
CA LEU A 40 0.70 -4.03 8.11
C LEU A 40 -0.17 -5.13 8.71
N ASP A 41 -0.51 -6.16 7.93
CA ASP A 41 -1.29 -7.31 8.39
C ASP A 41 -0.63 -8.04 9.58
N GLU A 42 0.67 -8.35 9.47
CA GLU A 42 1.41 -8.99 10.57
C GLU A 42 1.39 -8.16 11.85
N ALA A 43 1.50 -6.84 11.74
CA ALA A 43 1.49 -5.94 12.89
C ALA A 43 0.09 -5.79 13.49
N GLN A 44 -0.95 -5.72 12.65
CA GLN A 44 -2.35 -5.67 13.10
C GLN A 44 -2.75 -6.98 13.81
N ALA A 45 -2.36 -8.14 13.26
CA ALA A 45 -2.60 -9.44 13.88
C ALA A 45 -1.95 -9.57 15.27
N ARG A 46 -0.85 -8.85 15.52
CA ARG A 46 -0.16 -8.79 16.81
C ARG A 46 -0.65 -7.66 17.73
N GLY A 47 -1.61 -6.84 17.28
CA GLY A 47 -2.06 -5.65 18.02
C GLY A 47 -1.01 -4.54 18.13
N LEU A 48 -0.03 -4.53 17.24
CA LEU A 48 1.09 -3.56 17.20
C LEU A 48 0.87 -2.43 16.19
N ALA A 49 -0.20 -2.48 15.41
CA ALA A 49 -0.57 -1.44 14.47
C ALA A 49 -2.07 -1.16 14.54
N THR A 50 -2.45 0.12 14.51
CA THR A 50 -3.85 0.53 14.41
C THR A 50 -4.00 1.53 13.27
N VAL A 51 -5.05 1.36 12.46
CA VAL A 51 -5.42 2.34 11.43
C VAL A 51 -6.81 2.86 11.72
N THR A 52 -6.96 4.19 11.80
CA THR A 52 -8.23 4.86 12.10
C THR A 52 -8.51 6.00 11.14
N GLU A 53 -9.75 6.46 11.15
CA GLU A 53 -10.07 7.80 10.65
C GLU A 53 -9.27 8.86 11.44
N VAL A 54 -8.89 9.96 10.79
CA VAL A 54 -8.18 11.07 11.47
C VAL A 54 -9.10 11.87 12.41
N SER A 55 -10.41 11.72 12.26
CA SER A 55 -11.42 12.39 13.10
C SER A 55 -12.73 11.60 13.14
N GLU A 56 -13.64 11.95 14.06
CA GLU A 56 -14.97 11.34 14.11
C GLU A 56 -15.82 11.58 12.86
N SER A 57 -15.61 12.73 12.18
CA SER A 57 -16.25 13.01 10.90
C SER A 57 -15.68 12.16 9.77
N GLY A 58 -14.46 11.61 9.93
CA GLY A 58 -13.67 11.04 8.85
C GLY A 58 -13.00 12.14 8.03
N SER A 59 -11.87 11.82 7.39
CA SER A 59 -11.25 12.71 6.40
C SER A 59 -10.76 11.90 5.22
N VAL A 60 -10.93 12.46 4.04
CA VAL A 60 -10.33 11.99 2.79
C VAL A 60 -9.45 13.15 2.34
N PRO A 61 -8.19 12.93 1.94
CA PRO A 61 -7.63 11.68 1.39
C PRO A 61 -6.71 10.88 2.33
N THR A 62 -6.86 11.00 3.66
CA THR A 62 -5.88 10.42 4.61
C THR A 62 -6.50 9.63 5.76
N LEU A 63 -5.81 8.57 6.18
CA LEU A 63 -6.06 7.87 7.45
C LEU A 63 -4.92 8.12 8.44
N LEU A 64 -5.17 7.87 9.72
CA LEU A 64 -4.14 7.85 10.75
C LEU A 64 -3.67 6.41 10.97
N LEU A 65 -2.39 6.14 10.73
CA LEU A 65 -1.71 4.92 11.14
C LEU A 65 -0.95 5.20 12.45
N ASP A 66 -1.07 4.29 13.40
CA ASP A 66 -0.23 4.22 14.59
C ASP A 66 0.61 2.94 14.55
N ASN A 67 1.94 3.08 14.50
CA ASN A 67 2.88 1.98 14.61
C ASN A 67 3.40 1.88 16.06
N ALA A 68 2.86 0.94 16.82
CA ALA A 68 3.32 0.61 18.17
C ALA A 68 4.38 -0.50 18.20
N ALA A 69 4.87 -1.00 17.07
CA ALA A 69 5.97 -1.96 17.03
C ALA A 69 7.34 -1.28 17.34
N ASP A 70 8.30 -2.08 17.80
CA ASP A 70 9.72 -1.69 17.94
C ASP A 70 10.50 -1.77 16.61
N THR A 71 9.81 -2.11 15.51
CA THR A 71 10.37 -2.20 14.15
C THR A 71 9.51 -1.40 13.17
N ALA A 72 10.02 -1.18 11.96
CA ALA A 72 9.29 -0.50 10.91
C ALA A 72 8.10 -1.34 10.41
N LEU A 73 7.07 -0.67 9.89
CA LEU A 73 5.97 -1.31 9.16
C LEU A 73 6.09 -1.03 7.67
N PHE A 74 5.97 -2.08 6.87
CA PHE A 74 5.82 -1.99 5.44
C PHE A 74 4.33 -2.07 5.06
N LEU A 75 3.83 -0.98 4.50
CA LEU A 75 2.49 -0.86 3.92
C LEU A 75 2.65 -0.95 2.40
N LEU A 76 1.87 -1.82 1.76
CA LEU A 76 2.02 -2.07 0.32
C LEU A 76 1.07 -1.19 -0.50
N ASP A 77 1.58 -0.62 -1.58
CA ASP A 77 0.74 0.10 -2.54
C ASP A 77 -0.39 -0.80 -3.09
N GLY A 78 -1.63 -0.34 -2.98
CA GLY A 78 -2.79 -1.06 -3.49
C GLY A 78 -3.38 -2.09 -2.53
N GLU A 79 -2.84 -2.21 -1.32
CA GLU A 79 -3.43 -2.98 -0.22
C GLU A 79 -4.81 -2.39 0.17
N GLU A 80 -5.82 -3.25 0.27
CA GLU A 80 -7.19 -2.86 0.65
C GLU A 80 -7.34 -2.88 2.18
N LEU A 81 -7.78 -1.74 2.73
CA LEU A 81 -8.11 -1.53 4.13
C LEU A 81 -9.64 -1.57 4.28
N VAL A 82 -10.13 -2.55 5.02
CA VAL A 82 -11.55 -2.86 5.18
C VAL A 82 -12.03 -2.42 6.56
N GLY A 83 -13.27 -1.90 6.63
CA GLY A 83 -13.91 -1.52 7.89
C GLY A 83 -14.29 -0.05 7.95
N ALA A 84 -14.34 0.50 9.17
CA ALA A 84 -14.67 1.89 9.47
C ALA A 84 -15.92 2.41 8.70
N LYS A 85 -15.86 3.62 8.15
CA LYS A 85 -17.00 4.24 7.43
C LYS A 85 -17.12 3.77 5.99
N GLN A 86 -15.99 3.45 5.35
CA GLN A 86 -15.86 3.00 3.96
C GLN A 86 -14.55 2.24 3.81
N ASN A 87 -14.47 1.29 2.89
CA ASN A 87 -13.18 0.67 2.56
C ASN A 87 -12.26 1.67 1.84
N ARG A 88 -10.96 1.44 1.97
CA ARG A 88 -9.89 2.31 1.44
C ARG A 88 -8.83 1.46 0.74
N ILE A 89 -8.15 2.04 -0.24
CA ILE A 89 -6.93 1.48 -0.82
C ILE A 89 -5.77 2.42 -0.59
N LEU A 90 -4.63 1.87 -0.17
CA LEU A 90 -3.39 2.63 -0.02
C LEU A 90 -2.89 3.15 -1.38
N ASN A 91 -2.46 4.40 -1.41
CA ASN A 91 -1.97 5.06 -2.63
C ASN A 91 -0.47 4.90 -2.88
N LEU A 92 0.27 4.46 -1.88
CA LEU A 92 1.72 4.34 -1.91
C LEU A 92 2.21 3.19 -1.04
N SER A 93 3.36 2.62 -1.43
CA SER A 93 4.15 1.78 -0.54
C SER A 93 4.90 2.66 0.45
N LEU A 94 4.74 2.39 1.74
CA LEU A 94 5.35 3.17 2.82
C LEU A 94 6.14 2.25 3.75
N LEU A 95 7.33 2.69 4.15
CA LEU A 95 8.07 2.10 5.25
C LEU A 95 8.00 3.07 6.43
N VAL A 96 7.12 2.76 7.39
CA VAL A 96 6.79 3.62 8.52
C VAL A 96 7.70 3.26 9.70
N PRO A 97 8.49 4.21 10.25
CA PRO A 97 9.39 3.92 11.36
C PRO A 97 8.67 3.36 12.60
N ALA A 98 9.42 2.64 13.43
CA ALA A 98 8.99 2.19 14.75
C ALA A 98 8.40 3.34 15.58
N ARG A 99 7.43 3.03 16.45
CA ARG A 99 6.90 3.96 17.47
C ARG A 99 6.48 5.33 16.91
N THR A 100 5.84 5.34 15.75
CA THR A 100 5.48 6.56 15.02
C THR A 100 4.02 6.51 14.59
N SER A 101 3.33 7.65 14.67
CA SER A 101 2.03 7.84 14.04
C SER A 101 2.17 8.69 12.77
N LEU A 102 1.50 8.30 11.68
CA LEU A 102 1.64 8.92 10.36
C LEU A 102 0.29 9.02 9.64
N HIS A 103 0.05 10.14 8.97
CA HIS A 103 -1.06 10.23 8.02
C HIS A 103 -0.71 9.51 6.71
N ILE A 104 -1.49 8.48 6.38
CA ILE A 104 -1.28 7.65 5.18
C ILE A 104 -2.29 8.05 4.09
N PRO A 105 -1.84 8.28 2.84
CA PRO A 105 -2.72 8.64 1.73
C PRO A 105 -3.48 7.42 1.22
N VAL A 106 -4.79 7.57 1.07
CA VAL A 106 -5.71 6.51 0.65
C VAL A 106 -6.73 7.02 -0.35
N SER A 107 -7.35 6.08 -1.06
CA SER A 107 -8.47 6.34 -1.95
C SER A 107 -9.69 5.48 -1.59
N CYS A 108 -10.88 6.04 -1.73
CA CYS A 108 -12.14 5.39 -1.42
C CYS A 108 -12.49 4.35 -2.49
N VAL A 109 -12.91 3.14 -2.10
CA VAL A 109 -13.27 2.07 -3.05
C VAL A 109 -14.76 1.72 -3.08
N GLU A 110 -15.56 2.29 -2.18
CA GLU A 110 -17.01 2.04 -2.13
C GLU A 110 -17.77 3.35 -2.37
N GLN A 111 -18.47 3.44 -3.51
CA GLN A 111 -19.46 4.49 -3.71
C GLN A 111 -20.70 4.22 -2.83
N GLY A 112 -21.21 5.28 -2.19
CA GLY A 112 -22.56 5.27 -1.59
C GLY A 112 -22.70 4.74 -0.16
N ARG A 113 -21.67 4.16 0.47
CA ARG A 113 -21.68 3.82 1.90
C ARG A 113 -21.01 4.94 2.70
N TRP A 114 -21.65 5.54 3.70
CA TRP A 114 -20.96 6.41 4.67
C TRP A 114 -21.51 6.14 6.07
N SER A 115 -21.36 4.90 6.51
CA SER A 115 -21.87 4.43 7.80
C SER A 115 -20.80 3.58 8.50
N ARG A 116 -20.58 3.87 9.78
CA ARG A 116 -19.52 3.26 10.58
C ARG A 116 -19.88 1.81 10.93
N ARG A 117 -19.04 0.86 10.53
CA ARG A 117 -19.16 -0.57 10.91
C ARG A 117 -18.26 -0.92 12.10
N THR A 118 -17.03 -0.41 12.09
CA THR A 118 -16.03 -0.65 13.14
C THR A 118 -15.36 0.67 13.52
N ARG A 119 -14.61 0.67 14.62
CA ARG A 119 -13.79 1.84 14.98
C ARG A 119 -12.57 1.95 14.08
N ASP A 120 -11.96 0.80 13.78
CA ASP A 120 -10.63 0.67 13.19
C ASP A 120 -10.71 -0.06 11.82
N PHE A 121 -9.69 0.12 10.98
CA PHE A 121 -9.52 -0.59 9.71
C PHE A 121 -8.67 -1.86 9.90
N SER A 122 -8.94 -2.89 9.11
CA SER A 122 -8.14 -4.11 8.99
C SER A 122 -7.59 -4.24 7.57
N SER A 123 -6.35 -4.70 7.42
CA SER A 123 -5.83 -5.14 6.13
C SER A 123 -6.64 -6.34 5.62
N SER A 124 -6.68 -6.52 4.31
CA SER A 124 -7.27 -7.68 3.67
C SER A 124 -6.32 -8.25 2.64
N ASP A 125 -6.46 -9.56 2.36
CA ASP A 125 -5.69 -10.26 1.33
C ASP A 125 -5.94 -9.76 -0.11
N ARG A 126 -6.78 -8.75 -0.27
CA ARG A 126 -7.17 -8.17 -1.54
C ARG A 126 -6.27 -6.99 -1.87
N THR A 127 -5.70 -7.03 -3.06
CA THR A 127 -4.96 -5.90 -3.64
C THR A 127 -5.65 -5.42 -4.91
N LEU A 128 -5.51 -4.13 -5.22
CA LEU A 128 -5.99 -3.58 -6.49
C LEU A 128 -5.39 -4.35 -7.67
N PHE A 129 -6.18 -4.59 -8.71
CA PHE A 129 -5.75 -5.33 -9.91
C PHE A 129 -4.64 -4.59 -10.67
N SER A 130 -3.85 -5.32 -11.45
CA SER A 130 -2.62 -4.83 -12.10
C SER A 130 -2.80 -3.53 -12.91
N LYS A 131 -3.84 -3.46 -13.74
CA LYS A 131 -4.14 -2.26 -14.55
C LYS A 131 -4.55 -1.05 -13.70
N GLY A 132 -5.32 -1.27 -12.63
CA GLY A 132 -5.68 -0.22 -11.68
C GLY A 132 -4.46 0.28 -10.89
N ARG A 133 -3.55 -0.62 -10.47
CA ARG A 133 -2.29 -0.21 -9.82
C ARG A 133 -1.43 0.64 -10.74
N ALA A 134 -1.30 0.26 -12.02
CA ALA A 134 -0.52 1.01 -12.99
C ALA A 134 -1.08 2.43 -13.21
N ARG A 135 -2.40 2.57 -13.34
CA ARG A 135 -3.07 3.88 -13.49
C ARG A 135 -2.88 4.75 -12.24
N LYS A 136 -3.15 4.19 -11.06
CA LYS A 136 -2.96 4.88 -9.78
C LYS A 136 -1.51 5.35 -9.60
N ALA A 137 -0.53 4.49 -9.87
CA ALA A 137 0.90 4.84 -9.76
C ALA A 137 1.31 5.95 -10.75
N ALA A 138 0.81 5.91 -11.99
CA ALA A 138 1.04 6.97 -12.98
C ALA A 138 0.47 8.32 -12.50
N ARG A 139 -0.73 8.30 -11.91
CA ARG A 139 -1.41 9.51 -11.42
C ARG A 139 -0.75 10.10 -10.18
N VAL A 140 -0.39 9.26 -9.20
CA VAL A 140 0.37 9.70 -8.02
C VAL A 140 1.72 10.31 -8.45
N SER A 141 2.38 9.72 -9.45
CA SER A 141 3.63 10.28 -10.01
C SER A 141 3.41 11.64 -10.68
N GLU A 142 2.29 11.83 -11.38
CA GLU A 142 1.92 13.12 -12.00
C GLU A 142 1.61 14.20 -10.95
N ASN A 143 0.80 13.85 -9.94
CA ASN A 143 0.41 14.77 -8.87
C ASN A 143 1.61 15.17 -8.01
N LEU A 144 2.53 14.23 -7.74
CA LEU A 144 3.77 14.52 -7.04
C LEU A 144 4.63 15.53 -7.82
N ARG A 145 4.67 15.44 -9.15
CA ARG A 145 5.45 16.33 -10.02
C ARG A 145 4.84 17.73 -10.13
N THR A 146 3.51 17.82 -10.16
CA THR A 146 2.79 19.06 -10.44
C THR A 146 2.40 19.85 -9.19
N SER A 147 2.09 19.17 -8.09
CA SER A 147 1.52 19.78 -6.88
C SER A 147 2.19 19.32 -5.58
N GLY A 148 3.04 18.29 -5.63
CA GLY A 148 3.62 17.66 -4.44
C GLY A 148 2.62 16.78 -3.66
N ALA A 149 1.36 16.70 -4.10
CA ALA A 149 0.34 15.86 -3.49
C ALA A 149 0.50 14.39 -3.91
N ARG A 150 0.11 13.48 -3.01
CA ARG A 150 0.19 12.01 -3.20
C ARG A 150 -1.19 11.37 -3.40
N ASP A 151 -2.16 12.20 -3.77
CA ASP A 151 -3.54 11.80 -3.94
C ASP A 151 -3.72 11.13 -5.30
N SER A 152 -4.57 10.11 -5.38
CA SER A 152 -5.09 9.63 -6.67
C SER A 152 -6.44 10.31 -6.97
N ASP A 153 -6.89 10.24 -8.22
CA ASP A 153 -8.22 10.75 -8.58
C ASP A 153 -9.30 9.76 -8.10
N GLN A 154 -10.19 10.21 -7.22
CA GLN A 154 -11.18 9.34 -6.58
C GLN A 154 -12.25 8.83 -7.55
N SER A 155 -12.60 9.60 -8.58
CA SER A 155 -13.57 9.16 -9.59
C SER A 155 -13.00 8.05 -10.49
N GLU A 156 -11.72 8.14 -10.83
CA GLU A 156 -11.04 7.17 -11.69
C GLU A 156 -10.87 5.81 -11.00
N VAL A 157 -10.62 5.79 -9.68
CA VAL A 157 -10.61 4.55 -8.88
C VAL A 157 -11.98 3.86 -8.91
N TRP A 158 -13.07 4.64 -8.88
CA TRP A 158 -14.42 4.10 -8.97
C TRP A 158 -14.75 3.56 -10.36
N ASP A 159 -14.33 4.25 -11.42
CA ASP A 159 -14.50 3.77 -12.79
C ASP A 159 -13.74 2.46 -13.03
N ASP A 160 -12.52 2.35 -12.49
CA ASP A 160 -11.69 1.14 -12.56
C ASP A 160 -12.31 -0.07 -11.83
N ILE A 161 -12.95 0.16 -10.68
CA ILE A 161 -13.67 -0.89 -9.94
C ILE A 161 -14.94 -1.30 -10.70
N ALA A 162 -15.71 -0.33 -11.21
CA ALA A 162 -16.94 -0.59 -11.97
C ALA A 162 -16.67 -1.40 -13.25
N LEU A 163 -15.59 -1.09 -13.98
CA LEU A 163 -15.15 -1.81 -15.18
C LEU A 163 -14.78 -3.28 -14.95
N LYS A 164 -14.50 -3.68 -13.71
CA LYS A 164 -14.19 -5.08 -13.36
C LYS A 164 -15.40 -5.85 -12.83
N MET A 165 -16.49 -5.17 -12.46
CA MET A 165 -17.73 -5.79 -11.98
C MET A 165 -18.74 -6.06 -13.10
N SER A 166 -18.43 -5.69 -14.35
CA SER A 166 -19.15 -6.06 -15.58
C SER A 166 -18.50 -7.25 -16.26
#